data_AF-D6LFK3-F1
#
_entry.id   AF-D6LFK3-F1
#
_cell.length_a   1.000
_cell.length_b   1.000
_cell.length_c   1.000
_cell.angle_alpha   90.00
_cell.angle_beta   90.00
_cell.angle_gamma   90.00
#
_symmetry.space_group_name_H-M   'P 1'
#
loop_
_entity.id
_entity.type
_entity.pdbx_description
1 polymer ?
#
loop_
_entity_poly.entity_id
_entity_poly.type
_entity_poly.pdbx_seq_one_letter_code
_entity_poly.pdbx_strand_id
1 'polypeptide(L)'
;MLKKESEKVNIKALVPIYIREILDEDIKHFRIAKYTLCNQILIKFSCCSDNNFSKITPFEKKEYLQFAVQKENITRYSELRELNKDKTESEMIREIFASYTTMPPFLREINLFEEKIVFLITAKKEYKKLKLHTDDGFIEGKIEDIRRNEENNYLEVIINSKSYYISRLTIIS
;
A
#
# COMPACT_ATOMS: atom_id res chain seq x y z
N MET A 1 25.32 -23.97 17.40
CA MET A 1 24.55 -22.80 16.91
C MET A 1 23.28 -23.30 16.27
N LEU A 2 22.14 -23.20 16.95
CA LEU A 2 20.85 -23.61 16.41
C LEU A 2 20.47 -22.61 15.31
N LYS A 3 20.26 -23.11 14.08
CA LYS A 3 19.58 -22.37 13.02
C LYS A 3 18.20 -22.00 13.58
N LYS A 4 17.98 -20.73 13.92
CA LYS A 4 16.62 -20.19 14.11
C LYS A 4 15.93 -20.36 12.76
N GLU A 5 15.13 -21.40 12.62
CA GLU A 5 14.11 -21.44 11.57
C GLU A 5 13.32 -20.14 11.71
N SER A 6 13.38 -19.30 10.68
CA SER A 6 12.58 -18.09 10.66
C SER A 6 11.13 -18.53 10.64
N GLU A 7 10.44 -18.37 11.76
CA GLU A 7 9.04 -18.71 11.96
C GLU A 7 8.22 -18.05 10.85
N LYS A 8 7.67 -18.87 9.94
CA LYS A 8 6.82 -18.36 8.85
C LYS A 8 5.44 -18.08 9.42
N VAL A 9 5.17 -16.81 9.67
CA VAL A 9 3.83 -16.38 10.09
C VAL A 9 2.95 -16.23 8.86
N ASN A 10 1.86 -17.00 8.79
CA ASN A 10 0.87 -16.91 7.72
C ASN A 10 -0.44 -16.38 8.29
N ILE A 11 -0.98 -15.37 7.64
CA ILE A 11 -2.29 -14.80 7.98
C ILE A 11 -3.34 -15.47 7.10
N LYS A 12 -4.46 -15.86 7.72
CA LYS A 12 -5.67 -16.30 7.02
C LYS A 12 -6.89 -15.64 7.65
N ALA A 13 -7.33 -14.56 7.03
CA ALA A 13 -8.43 -13.74 7.53
C ALA A 13 -9.66 -13.83 6.62
N LEU A 14 -10.84 -13.97 7.22
CA LEU A 14 -12.10 -13.87 6.50
C LEU A 14 -12.46 -12.38 6.33
N VAL A 15 -12.46 -11.88 5.09
CA VAL A 15 -12.64 -10.45 4.76
C VAL A 15 -13.78 -10.26 3.74
N PRO A 16 -14.46 -9.09 3.72
CA PRO A 16 -15.40 -8.74 2.65
C PRO A 16 -14.79 -8.81 1.24
N ILE A 17 -15.58 -9.19 0.23
CA ILE A 17 -15.11 -9.36 -1.16
C ILE A 17 -14.55 -8.05 -1.75
N TYR A 18 -15.17 -6.90 -1.45
CA TYR A 18 -14.70 -5.61 -1.95
C TYR A 18 -13.23 -5.33 -1.58
N ILE A 19 -12.74 -5.90 -0.47
CA ILE A 19 -11.34 -5.77 -0.08
C ILE A 19 -10.44 -6.43 -1.11
N ARG A 20 -10.78 -7.64 -1.57
CA ARG A 20 -10.01 -8.33 -2.60
C ARG A 20 -10.08 -7.57 -3.92
N GLU A 21 -11.26 -7.09 -4.32
CA GLU A 21 -11.44 -6.38 -5.58
C GLU A 21 -10.52 -5.15 -5.66
N ILE A 22 -10.49 -4.34 -4.60
CA ILE A 22 -9.61 -3.17 -4.53
C ILE A 22 -8.14 -3.57 -4.50
N LEU A 23 -7.77 -4.63 -3.76
CA LEU A 23 -6.40 -5.14 -3.77
C LEU A 23 -5.97 -5.59 -5.16
N ASP A 24 -6.83 -6.28 -5.92
CA ASP A 24 -6.52 -6.76 -7.26
C ASP A 24 -6.34 -5.59 -8.25
N GLU A 25 -7.17 -4.55 -8.14
CA GLU A 25 -6.99 -3.30 -8.88
C GLU A 25 -5.65 -2.62 -8.56
N ASP A 26 -5.34 -2.47 -7.28
CA ASP A 26 -4.11 -1.84 -6.81
C ASP A 26 -2.87 -2.67 -7.15
N ILE A 27 -2.93 -4.00 -7.09
CA ILE A 27 -1.85 -4.91 -7.52
C ILE A 27 -1.54 -4.70 -9.00
N LYS A 28 -2.59 -4.67 -9.83
CA LYS A 28 -2.46 -4.44 -11.28
C LYS A 28 -1.93 -3.04 -11.55
N HIS A 29 -2.42 -2.03 -10.82
CA HIS A 29 -2.00 -0.65 -11.01
C HIS A 29 -0.56 -0.44 -10.53
N PHE A 30 -0.19 -0.83 -9.31
CA PHE A 30 1.14 -0.62 -8.75
C PHE A 30 2.21 -1.55 -9.33
N ARG A 31 1.81 -2.64 -9.99
CA ARG A 31 2.70 -3.71 -10.48
C ARG A 31 3.56 -4.32 -9.37
N ILE A 32 2.97 -4.49 -8.19
CA ILE A 32 3.61 -5.16 -7.05
C ILE A 32 2.93 -6.47 -6.74
N ALA A 33 3.68 -7.45 -6.22
CA ALA A 33 3.12 -8.73 -5.86
C ALA A 33 2.09 -8.59 -4.71
N LYS A 34 1.05 -9.42 -4.73
CA LYS A 34 -0.01 -9.47 -3.71
C LYS A 34 0.52 -9.44 -2.28
N TYR A 35 1.50 -10.30 -1.98
CA TYR A 35 2.04 -10.42 -0.63
C TYR A 35 2.82 -9.17 -0.20
N THR A 36 3.50 -8.51 -1.15
CA THR A 36 4.18 -7.24 -0.90
C THR A 36 3.17 -6.16 -0.54
N LEU A 37 2.09 -6.01 -1.33
CA LEU A 37 1.03 -5.04 -1.03
C LEU A 37 0.38 -5.32 0.33
N CYS A 38 0.00 -6.58 0.60
CA CYS A 38 -0.62 -6.96 1.87
C CYS A 38 0.27 -6.64 3.07
N ASN A 39 1.59 -6.88 2.96
CA ASN A 39 2.54 -6.55 4.02
C ASN A 39 2.71 -5.04 4.21
N GLN A 40 2.75 -4.26 3.12
CA GLN A 40 2.81 -2.81 3.22
C GLN A 40 1.55 -2.24 3.89
N ILE A 41 0.36 -2.73 3.49
CA ILE A 41 -0.92 -2.34 4.11
C ILE A 41 -0.92 -2.69 5.60
N LEU A 42 -0.55 -3.94 5.93
CA LEU A 42 -0.52 -4.43 7.32
C LEU A 42 0.25 -3.49 8.25
N ILE A 43 1.39 -2.97 7.78
CA ILE A 43 2.28 -2.14 8.59
C ILE A 43 1.93 -0.64 8.53
N LYS A 44 1.61 -0.11 7.35
CA LYS A 44 1.31 1.32 7.17
C LYS A 44 -0.06 1.70 7.76
N PHE A 45 -1.01 0.76 7.79
CA PHE A 45 -2.38 1.00 8.26
C PHE A 45 -2.67 0.36 9.62
N SER A 46 -1.64 -0.16 10.31
CA SER A 46 -1.79 -0.85 11.61
C SER A 46 -2.42 0.03 12.69
N CYS A 47 -2.25 1.35 12.60
CA CYS A 47 -2.74 2.32 13.60
C CYS A 47 -4.13 2.89 13.27
N CYS A 48 -4.73 2.52 12.15
CA CYS A 48 -6.00 3.10 11.67
C CYS A 48 -7.22 2.22 12.00
N SER A 49 -7.18 1.40 13.05
CA SER A 49 -8.08 0.26 13.26
C SER A 49 -9.44 0.56 13.93
N ASP A 50 -9.84 1.82 14.08
CA ASP A 50 -11.15 2.18 14.63
C ASP A 50 -12.16 2.59 13.54
N ASN A 51 -12.32 1.76 12.51
CA ASN A 51 -13.41 1.94 11.55
C ASN A 51 -14.57 0.97 11.83
N ASN A 52 -15.73 1.53 12.15
CA ASN A 52 -16.98 0.74 12.28
C ASN A 52 -17.49 0.20 10.93
N PHE A 53 -16.70 0.31 9.85
CA PHE A 53 -17.10 -0.03 8.48
C PHE A 53 -17.52 -1.50 8.37
N SER A 54 -16.79 -2.40 9.03
CA SER A 54 -17.11 -3.84 9.05
C SER A 54 -18.43 -4.15 9.77
N LYS A 55 -18.84 -3.31 10.73
CA LYS A 55 -20.12 -3.46 11.46
C LYS A 55 -21.31 -2.97 10.64
N ILE A 56 -21.11 -1.99 9.76
CA ILE A 56 -22.17 -1.40 8.93
C ILE A 56 -22.31 -2.06 7.55
N THR A 57 -21.46 -3.04 7.22
CA THR A 57 -21.51 -3.83 5.98
C THR A 57 -21.75 -5.33 6.20
N PRO A 58 -22.74 -5.74 7.04
CA PRO A 58 -22.94 -7.14 7.39
C PRO A 58 -23.44 -8.00 6.21
N PHE A 59 -23.97 -7.37 5.16
CA PHE A 59 -24.49 -7.99 3.94
C PHE A 59 -23.38 -8.38 2.95
N GLU A 60 -22.17 -7.87 3.13
CA GLU A 60 -21.06 -8.18 2.25
C GLU A 60 -20.66 -9.65 2.34
N LYS A 61 -20.57 -10.30 1.19
CA LYS A 61 -20.03 -11.65 1.09
C LYS A 61 -18.57 -11.62 1.55
N LYS A 62 -18.13 -12.71 2.16
CA LYS A 62 -16.78 -12.82 2.71
C LYS A 62 -15.99 -13.95 2.08
N GLU A 63 -14.68 -13.77 2.01
CA GLU A 63 -13.74 -14.76 1.51
C GLU A 63 -12.41 -14.70 2.27
N TYR A 64 -11.55 -15.70 2.07
CA TYR A 64 -10.28 -15.76 2.76
C TYR A 64 -9.20 -14.94 2.04
N LEU A 65 -8.71 -13.90 2.71
CA LEU A 65 -7.44 -13.27 2.38
C LEU A 65 -6.31 -14.03 3.08
N GLN A 66 -5.34 -14.50 2.29
CA GLN A 66 -4.19 -15.27 2.77
C GLN A 66 -2.89 -14.69 2.23
N PHE A 67 -1.93 -14.50 3.13
CA PHE A 67 -0.57 -14.06 2.79
C PHE A 67 0.42 -14.40 3.91
N ALA A 68 1.69 -14.57 3.54
CA ALA A 68 2.78 -14.72 4.49
C ALA A 68 3.27 -13.34 4.97
N VAL A 69 3.50 -13.19 6.27
CA VAL A 69 4.16 -12.00 6.81
C VAL A 69 5.63 -12.06 6.42
N GLN A 70 6.12 -10.96 5.83
CA GLN A 70 7.51 -10.80 5.46
C GLN A 70 8.39 -10.81 6.71
N LYS A 71 9.61 -11.36 6.59
CA LYS A 71 10.49 -11.61 7.74
C LYS A 71 10.80 -10.33 8.53
N GLU A 72 10.98 -9.23 7.81
CA GLU A 72 11.20 -7.88 8.35
C GLU A 72 10.01 -7.35 9.17
N ASN A 73 8.79 -7.84 8.90
CA ASN A 73 7.56 -7.36 9.53
C ASN A 73 7.08 -8.23 10.69
N ILE A 74 7.69 -9.41 10.92
CA ILE A 74 7.24 -10.37 11.95
C ILE A 74 7.19 -9.71 13.33
N THR A 75 8.25 -9.01 13.75
CA THR A 75 8.30 -8.37 15.08
C THR A 75 7.17 -7.37 15.25
N ARG A 76 6.97 -6.49 14.26
CA ARG A 76 5.93 -5.46 14.30
C ARG A 76 4.52 -6.06 14.23
N TYR A 77 4.35 -7.17 13.53
CA TYR A 77 3.11 -7.93 13.53
C TYR A 77 2.80 -8.51 14.92
N SER A 78 3.79 -9.10 15.59
CA SER A 78 3.62 -9.62 16.95
C SER A 78 3.23 -8.52 17.93
N GLU A 79 3.90 -7.36 17.88
CA GLU A 79 3.53 -6.19 18.67
C GLU A 79 2.09 -5.74 18.41
N LEU A 80 1.67 -5.73 17.14
CA LEU A 80 0.30 -5.38 16.75
C LEU A 80 -0.74 -6.36 17.32
N ARG A 81 -0.42 -7.66 17.35
CA ARG A 81 -1.28 -8.69 17.95
C ARG A 81 -1.43 -8.50 19.45
N GLU A 82 -0.35 -8.15 20.16
CA GLU A 82 -0.41 -7.87 21.60
C GLU A 82 -1.24 -6.62 21.91
N LEU A 83 -1.13 -5.58 21.07
CA LEU A 83 -1.94 -4.35 21.20
C LEU A 83 -3.43 -4.58 20.94
N ASN A 84 -3.80 -5.57 20.12
CA ASN A 84 -5.18 -5.92 19.78
C ASN A 84 -5.58 -7.28 20.37
N LYS A 85 -5.13 -7.58 21.59
CA LYS A 85 -5.38 -8.88 22.26
C LYS A 85 -6.86 -9.18 22.52
N ASP A 86 -7.71 -8.17 22.50
CA ASP A 86 -9.16 -8.25 22.64
C ASP A 86 -9.87 -8.65 21.33
N LYS A 87 -9.16 -8.63 20.19
CA LYS A 87 -9.69 -8.96 18.86
C LYS A 87 -9.12 -10.27 18.32
N THR A 88 -9.94 -11.00 17.57
CA THR A 88 -9.44 -12.12 16.76
C THR A 88 -8.52 -11.61 15.64
N GLU A 89 -7.63 -12.47 15.12
CA GLU A 89 -6.75 -12.11 14.00
C GLU A 89 -7.56 -11.64 12.78
N SER A 90 -8.66 -12.33 12.48
CA SER A 90 -9.54 -11.95 11.38
C SER A 90 -10.21 -10.59 11.57
N GLU A 91 -10.58 -10.20 12.79
CA GLU A 91 -11.16 -8.88 13.07
C GLU A 91 -10.13 -7.78 12.88
N MET A 92 -8.95 -7.93 13.48
CA MET A 92 -7.85 -6.99 13.36
C MET A 92 -7.45 -6.79 11.89
N ILE A 93 -7.28 -7.87 11.13
CA ILE A 93 -6.93 -7.80 9.70
C ILE A 93 -8.06 -7.14 8.89
N ARG A 94 -9.33 -7.44 9.17
CA ARG A 94 -10.44 -6.78 8.49
C ARG A 94 -10.45 -5.27 8.71
N GLU A 95 -10.22 -4.80 9.93
CA GLU A 95 -10.20 -3.37 10.25
C GLU A 95 -9.06 -2.65 9.52
N ILE A 96 -7.84 -3.21 9.58
CA ILE A 96 -6.66 -2.65 8.90
C ILE A 96 -6.90 -2.54 7.39
N PHE A 97 -7.37 -3.61 6.75
CA PHE A 97 -7.61 -3.61 5.31
C PHE A 97 -8.86 -2.81 4.93
N ALA A 98 -9.88 -2.70 5.80
CA ALA A 98 -10.98 -1.77 5.59
C ALA A 98 -10.47 -0.33 5.58
N SER A 99 -9.54 0.05 6.48
CA SER A 99 -9.01 1.42 6.53
C SER A 99 -8.28 1.79 5.26
N TYR A 100 -7.58 0.82 4.65
CA TYR A 100 -6.98 0.96 3.34
C TYR A 100 -8.04 1.13 2.24
N THR A 101 -8.98 0.20 2.15
CA THR A 101 -9.91 0.07 1.02
C THR A 101 -11.05 1.10 1.02
N THR A 102 -11.37 1.70 2.16
CA THR A 102 -12.34 2.81 2.23
C THR A 102 -11.77 4.14 1.71
N MET A 103 -10.45 4.22 1.48
CA MET A 103 -9.84 5.41 0.92
C MET A 103 -9.92 5.43 -0.62
N PRO A 104 -10.09 6.61 -1.25
CA PRO A 104 -9.94 6.76 -2.69
C PRO A 104 -8.51 6.42 -3.15
N PRO A 105 -8.30 6.03 -4.42
CA PRO A 105 -7.01 5.52 -4.92
C PRO A 105 -5.79 6.39 -4.60
N PHE A 106 -5.85 7.71 -4.85
CA PHE A 106 -4.72 8.59 -4.53
C PHE A 106 -4.37 8.61 -3.03
N LEU A 107 -5.33 8.50 -2.11
CA LEU A 107 -5.03 8.46 -0.67
C LEU A 107 -4.38 7.14 -0.27
N ARG A 108 -4.79 6.02 -0.89
CA ARG A 108 -4.12 4.73 -0.72
C ARG A 108 -2.66 4.81 -1.16
N GLU A 109 -2.42 5.39 -2.34
CA GLU A 109 -1.07 5.58 -2.88
C GLU A 109 -0.21 6.51 -2.02
N ILE A 110 -0.78 7.61 -1.49
CA ILE A 110 -0.07 8.51 -0.56
C ILE A 110 0.43 7.78 0.68
N ASN A 111 -0.42 6.98 1.31
CA ASN A 111 -0.05 6.27 2.53
C ASN A 111 0.98 5.15 2.27
N LEU A 112 0.88 4.46 1.13
CA LEU A 112 1.81 3.39 0.77
C LEU A 112 3.19 3.93 0.36
N PHE A 113 3.22 5.02 -0.42
CA PHE A 113 4.44 5.57 -1.02
C PHE A 113 4.83 6.94 -0.48
N GLU A 114 4.47 7.23 0.77
CA GLU A 114 4.64 8.52 1.44
C GLU A 114 6.05 9.11 1.23
N GLU A 115 7.09 8.34 1.54
CA GLU A 115 8.49 8.78 1.41
C GLU A 115 8.83 9.18 -0.03
N LYS A 116 8.38 8.40 -1.01
CA LYS A 116 8.59 8.69 -2.44
C LYS A 116 7.86 9.98 -2.83
N ILE A 117 6.62 10.16 -2.38
CA ILE A 117 5.81 11.33 -2.71
C ILE A 117 6.38 12.59 -2.06
N VAL A 118 6.78 12.53 -0.79
CA VAL A 118 7.44 13.63 -0.08
C VAL A 118 8.74 14.03 -0.79
N PHE A 119 9.52 13.05 -1.25
CA PHE A 119 10.72 13.32 -2.03
C PHE A 119 10.39 14.05 -3.33
N LEU A 120 9.38 13.59 -4.10
CA LEU A 120 8.99 14.21 -5.37
C LEU A 120 8.47 15.64 -5.16
N ILE A 121 7.67 15.89 -4.13
CA ILE A 121 7.18 17.23 -3.78
C ILE A 121 8.36 18.16 -3.44
N THR A 122 9.32 17.68 -2.66
CA THR A 122 10.53 18.43 -2.31
C THR A 122 11.37 18.73 -3.55
N ALA A 123 11.62 17.73 -4.41
CA ALA A 123 12.38 17.90 -5.64
C ALA A 123 11.71 18.89 -6.62
N LYS A 124 10.38 18.91 -6.70
CA LYS A 124 9.61 19.93 -7.45
C LYS A 124 9.90 21.32 -6.91
N LYS A 125 9.80 21.51 -5.59
CA LYS A 125 10.04 22.79 -4.91
C LYS A 125 11.47 23.31 -5.12
N GLU A 126 12.44 22.41 -5.12
CA GLU A 126 13.86 22.72 -5.30
C GLU A 126 14.27 22.85 -6.79
N TYR A 127 13.34 22.65 -7.73
CA TYR A 127 13.63 22.59 -9.17
C TYR A 127 14.76 21.60 -9.51
N LYS A 128 14.88 20.52 -8.72
CA LYS A 128 15.93 19.50 -8.87
C LYS A 128 15.67 18.68 -10.13
N LYS A 129 16.73 18.44 -10.89
CA LYS A 129 16.71 17.48 -12.02
C LYS A 129 16.88 16.07 -11.46
N LEU A 130 16.00 15.16 -11.83
CA LEU A 130 15.99 13.77 -11.37
C LEU A 130 16.27 12.82 -12.52
N LYS A 131 16.93 11.69 -12.21
CA LYS A 131 16.98 10.53 -13.09
C LYS A 131 16.00 9.47 -12.58
N LEU A 132 15.07 9.08 -13.45
CA LEU A 132 14.00 8.15 -13.11
C LEU A 132 13.97 6.98 -14.09
N HIS A 133 13.62 5.81 -13.59
CA HIS A 133 13.23 4.66 -14.41
C HIS A 133 11.71 4.58 -14.42
N THR A 134 11.12 4.48 -15.61
CA THR A 134 9.68 4.44 -15.86
C THR A 134 9.30 3.21 -16.69
N ASP A 135 8.02 3.02 -16.96
CA ASP A 135 7.53 1.98 -17.87
C ASP A 135 8.10 2.14 -19.30
N ASP A 136 8.42 3.37 -19.71
CA ASP A 136 8.98 3.69 -21.03
C ASP A 136 10.52 3.71 -21.05
N GLY A 137 11.16 3.34 -19.92
CA GLY A 137 12.60 3.35 -19.75
C GLY A 137 13.12 4.55 -18.93
N PHE A 138 14.39 4.91 -19.14
CA PHE A 138 15.06 5.96 -18.37
C PHE A 138 14.71 7.35 -18.89
N ILE A 139 14.36 8.25 -17.96
CA ILE A 139 14.12 9.66 -18.24
C ILE A 139 14.95 10.52 -17.29
N GLU A 140 15.28 11.73 -17.76
CA GLU A 140 15.92 12.75 -16.94
C GLU A 140 15.19 14.08 -17.16
N GLY A 141 14.82 14.75 -16.06
CA GLY A 141 14.04 15.98 -16.15
C GLY A 141 13.70 16.58 -14.79
N LYS A 142 13.03 17.72 -14.81
CA LYS A 142 12.48 18.36 -13.61
C LYS A 142 11.00 18.02 -13.50
N ILE A 143 10.50 17.98 -12.27
CA ILE A 143 9.07 17.79 -12.02
C ILE A 143 8.34 19.08 -12.39
N GLU A 144 7.47 18.99 -13.39
CA GLU A 144 6.59 20.09 -13.81
C GLU A 144 5.36 20.12 -12.91
N ASP A 145 4.74 18.96 -12.69
CA ASP A 145 3.56 18.85 -11.83
C ASP A 145 3.39 17.49 -11.16
N ILE A 146 2.58 17.45 -10.10
CA ILE A 146 2.11 16.23 -9.44
C ILE A 146 0.59 16.39 -9.27
N ARG A 147 -0.17 15.47 -9.86
CA ARG A 147 -1.64 15.57 -9.89
C ARG A 147 -2.30 14.20 -9.83
N ARG A 148 -3.62 14.19 -9.67
CA ARG A 148 -4.43 12.98 -9.79
C ARG A 148 -4.78 12.77 -11.27
N ASN A 149 -4.69 11.53 -11.73
CA ASN A 149 -5.24 11.13 -13.01
C ASN A 149 -6.78 11.23 -12.94
N GLU A 150 -7.40 11.82 -13.96
CA GLU A 150 -8.85 12.09 -13.96
C GLU A 150 -9.71 10.83 -14.15
N GLU A 151 -9.16 9.79 -14.78
CA GLU A 151 -9.90 8.56 -15.10
C GLU A 151 -9.89 7.56 -13.95
N ASN A 152 -8.72 7.37 -13.33
CA ASN A 152 -8.50 6.32 -12.33
C ASN A 152 -8.13 6.83 -10.94
N ASN A 153 -7.96 8.15 -10.79
CA ASN A 153 -7.74 8.82 -9.51
C ASN A 153 -6.45 8.39 -8.76
N TYR A 154 -5.48 7.76 -9.44
CA TYR A 154 -4.13 7.54 -8.93
C TYR A 154 -3.24 8.76 -9.19
N LEU A 155 -2.04 8.81 -8.60
CA LEU A 155 -1.12 9.92 -8.72
C LEU A 155 -0.19 9.78 -9.92
N GLU A 156 -0.03 10.91 -10.61
CA GLU A 156 0.91 11.08 -11.71
C GLU A 156 1.88 12.22 -11.42
N VAL A 157 3.10 12.06 -11.93
CA VAL A 157 4.09 13.13 -12.05
C VAL A 157 4.25 13.51 -13.51
N ILE A 158 4.34 14.81 -13.79
CA ILE A 158 4.59 15.35 -15.12
C ILE A 158 6.06 15.73 -15.23
N ILE A 159 6.76 15.16 -16.22
CA ILE A 159 8.17 15.42 -16.53
C ILE A 159 8.35 15.45 -18.04
N ASN A 160 8.97 16.50 -18.56
CA ASN A 160 9.15 16.71 -20.01
C ASN A 160 7.81 16.63 -20.76
N SER A 161 6.78 17.25 -20.19
CA SER A 161 5.39 17.26 -20.69
C SER A 161 4.74 15.87 -20.87
N LYS A 162 5.29 14.82 -20.26
CA LYS A 162 4.71 13.46 -20.22
C LYS A 162 4.31 13.10 -18.79
N SER A 163 3.25 12.32 -18.66
CA SER A 163 2.71 11.87 -17.36
C SER A 163 3.17 10.46 -17.04
N TYR A 164 3.57 10.22 -15.79
CA TYR A 164 4.02 8.91 -15.29
C TYR A 164 3.40 8.62 -13.93
N TYR A 165 2.93 7.39 -13.71
CA TYR A 165 2.40 6.97 -12.41
C TYR A 165 3.50 6.88 -11.35
N ILE A 166 3.24 7.50 -10.18
CA ILE A 166 4.23 7.59 -9.09
C ILE A 166 4.57 6.21 -8.50
N SER A 167 3.56 5.35 -8.36
CA SER A 167 3.75 3.97 -7.92
C SER A 167 4.68 3.15 -8.84
N ARG A 168 4.71 3.45 -10.14
CA ARG A 168 5.46 2.67 -11.16
C ARG A 168 6.85 3.19 -11.50
N LEU A 169 7.21 4.38 -11.02
CA LEU A 169 8.54 4.94 -11.26
C LEU A 169 9.51 4.61 -10.12
N THR A 170 10.79 4.52 -10.47
CA THR A 170 11.90 4.35 -9.53
C THR A 170 12.84 5.54 -9.65
N ILE A 171 13.17 6.16 -8.50
CA ILE A 171 14.08 7.29 -8.41
C ILE A 171 15.51 6.76 -8.30
N ILE A 172 16.40 7.21 -9.18
CA ILE A 172 17.80 6.74 -9.24
C ILE A 172 18.73 7.74 -8.55
N SER A 173 18.58 9.05 -8.83
CA SER A 173 19.40 10.14 -8.28
C SER A 173 18.75 11.51 -8.45
#